data_AF-A0A8H5INH0-F1
#
_entry.id   AF-A0A8H5INH0-F1
#
_cell.length_a   1.000
_cell.length_b   1.000
_cell.length_c   1.000
_cell.angle_alpha   90.00
_cell.angle_beta   90.00
_cell.angle_gamma   90.00
#
_symmetry.space_group_name_H-M   'P 1'
#
loop_
_entity.id
_entity.type
_entity.pdbx_description
1 polymer ?
#
loop_
_entity_poly.entity_id
_entity_poly.type
_entity_poly.pdbx_seq_one_letter_code
_entity_poly.pdbx_strand_id
1 'polypeptide(L)'
;MEFRDELRQSLKERGRSAMLITARHHARDLQRYLDEQLTRAFVFVVDFEGNIRPVEKSENGSDLNEISVVVYPPRGAKEAKAYWQHTGFGISSRRAAYWLENAPVLNRGRELPEAILPIQEAKEAKVAIQQRIADSLSTEDNKLKKSDVLLYPTGMSAISHIHDIISLYTTTTKKTIAIFGFLHADTVKVISNIYGYECKIYSGTQYDLETLEEELAAGLELCALFTEFPGNPLLGSVDLERIKRLSDELFFLFVVDDTVGTSVNIDIISHCDVVCTSLTKMFSGGCNVMGGSVTLNPKSRGHWDMKRRLKDRYFNTYFPLDMIVMEKNSTDFEERVTEASQNAEHLADTLRKHSSVGQVYYPKGSPTQWIYEKYKRPGKGYGYLLSIRFNTPAAAIAFHDALDVAKGPSLGTNFTLGCAYTLFAHFHELEWAEKYGVVEHLVRISIGVENGRFLDEVIKTALDAAERADKK
;
A
#
# COMPACT_ATOMS: atom_id res chain seq x y z
N MET A 1 -0.43 42.95 -4.98
CA MET A 1 -1.15 43.42 -3.78
C MET A 1 -2.29 42.44 -3.50
N GLU A 2 -3.20 42.28 -4.45
CA GLU A 2 -4.27 41.26 -4.55
C GLU A 2 -3.87 39.84 -4.08
N PHE A 3 -2.67 39.39 -4.46
CA PHE A 3 -2.17 38.05 -4.12
C PHE A 3 -1.71 37.86 -2.65
N ARG A 4 -1.11 38.89 -2.03
CA ARG A 4 -0.76 38.85 -0.59
C ARG A 4 -2.03 38.78 0.25
N ASP A 5 -3.09 39.40 -0.24
CA ASP A 5 -4.39 39.40 0.40
C ASP A 5 -5.07 38.04 0.23
N GLU A 6 -4.94 37.36 -0.92
CA GLU A 6 -5.44 35.99 -1.14
C GLU A 6 -4.75 34.93 -0.25
N LEU A 7 -3.42 35.00 -0.09
CA LEU A 7 -2.68 34.14 0.86
C LEU A 7 -3.12 34.41 2.31
N ARG A 8 -3.24 35.68 2.70
CA ARG A 8 -3.74 36.08 4.02
C ARG A 8 -5.19 35.65 4.25
N GLN A 9 -6.02 35.67 3.21
CA GLN A 9 -7.41 35.20 3.26
C GLN A 9 -7.45 33.69 3.45
N SER A 10 -6.67 32.94 2.68
CA SER A 10 -6.61 31.46 2.75
C SER A 10 -6.12 30.97 4.12
N LEU A 11 -5.14 31.66 4.72
CA LEU A 11 -4.66 31.34 6.07
C LEU A 11 -5.66 31.65 7.19
N LYS A 12 -6.72 32.45 6.94
CA LYS A 12 -7.79 32.71 7.91
C LYS A 12 -8.81 31.57 8.01
N GLU A 13 -8.93 30.74 6.97
CA GLU A 13 -9.83 29.59 6.98
C GLU A 13 -9.16 28.38 7.63
N ARG A 14 -9.69 27.94 8.78
CA ARG A 14 -9.11 26.81 9.53
C ARG A 14 -9.24 25.50 8.74
N GLY A 15 -8.10 24.82 8.53
CA GLY A 15 -8.05 23.38 8.22
C GLY A 15 -8.24 22.95 6.77
N ARG A 16 -8.30 23.88 5.79
CA ARG A 16 -8.52 23.52 4.37
C ARG A 16 -7.50 24.06 3.38
N SER A 17 -6.53 24.84 3.84
CA SER A 17 -5.64 25.62 2.96
C SER A 17 -4.18 25.26 3.10
N ALA A 18 -3.85 24.19 3.83
CA ALA A 18 -2.47 23.77 4.02
C ALA A 18 -2.35 22.24 4.12
N MET A 19 -1.36 21.68 3.45
CA MET A 19 -0.96 20.28 3.57
C MET A 19 0.42 20.19 4.23
N LEU A 20 0.56 19.25 5.18
CA LEU A 20 1.82 19.01 5.89
C LEU A 20 2.56 17.84 5.23
N ILE A 21 3.73 18.12 4.69
CA ILE A 21 4.57 17.18 3.96
C ILE A 21 5.93 17.06 4.65
N THR A 22 6.48 15.86 4.66
CA THR A 22 7.69 15.55 5.44
C THR A 22 8.97 16.08 4.80
N ALA A 23 9.06 16.04 3.46
CA ALA A 23 10.25 16.43 2.72
C ALA A 23 10.01 17.65 1.82
N ARG A 24 11.02 18.52 1.72
CA ARG A 24 10.97 19.80 0.98
C ARG A 24 10.69 19.59 -0.51
N HIS A 25 11.33 18.59 -1.11
CA HIS A 25 11.14 18.28 -2.53
C HIS A 25 9.76 17.68 -2.82
N HIS A 26 9.23 16.77 -1.98
CA HIS A 26 7.85 16.28 -2.11
C HIS A 26 6.82 17.42 -1.96
N ALA A 27 7.09 18.40 -1.09
CA ALA A 27 6.22 19.56 -0.96
C ALA A 27 6.21 20.43 -2.22
N ARG A 28 7.36 20.57 -2.90
CA ARG A 28 7.43 21.21 -4.23
C ARG A 28 6.79 20.38 -5.32
N ASP A 29 6.84 19.05 -5.24
CA ASP A 29 6.16 18.18 -6.20
C ASP A 29 4.64 18.36 -6.09
N LEU A 30 4.10 18.47 -4.87
CA LEU A 30 2.70 18.87 -4.65
C LEU A 30 2.42 20.28 -5.19
N GLN A 31 3.31 21.24 -4.97
CA GLN A 31 3.15 22.59 -5.55
C GLN A 31 3.03 22.53 -7.07
N ARG A 32 3.94 21.82 -7.77
CA ARG A 32 3.88 21.67 -9.23
C ARG A 32 2.58 21.02 -9.69
N TYR A 33 2.17 19.94 -9.00
CA TYR A 33 0.90 19.27 -9.28
C TYR A 33 -0.31 20.20 -9.15
N LEU A 34 -0.36 21.03 -8.11
CA LEU A 34 -1.44 22.01 -7.94
C LEU A 34 -1.37 23.14 -8.99
N ASP A 35 -0.17 23.63 -9.30
CA ASP A 35 0.03 24.69 -10.29
C ASP A 35 -0.44 24.24 -11.69
N GLU A 36 -0.22 22.97 -12.06
CA GLU A 36 -0.73 22.34 -13.29
C GLU A 36 -2.27 22.30 -13.33
N GLN A 37 -2.92 22.21 -12.17
CA GLN A 37 -4.38 22.29 -12.01
C GLN A 37 -4.88 23.74 -11.85
N LEU A 38 -4.08 24.73 -12.28
CA LEU A 38 -4.38 26.17 -12.17
C LEU A 38 -4.64 26.63 -10.72
N THR A 39 -4.08 25.89 -9.76
CA THR A 39 -4.15 26.17 -8.33
C THR A 39 -2.78 26.61 -7.85
N ARG A 40 -2.58 27.94 -7.79
CA ARG A 40 -1.29 28.50 -7.38
C ARG A 40 -1.00 28.19 -5.90
N ALA A 41 0.03 27.38 -5.65
CA ALA A 41 0.42 26.94 -4.30
C ALA A 41 1.78 27.51 -3.86
N PHE A 42 2.03 27.51 -2.55
CA PHE A 42 3.26 28.03 -1.93
C PHE A 42 3.84 27.03 -0.97
N VAL A 43 5.15 26.86 -0.99
CA VAL A 43 5.86 25.95 -0.09
C VAL A 43 6.66 26.75 0.92
N PHE A 44 6.37 26.48 2.18
CA PHE A 44 7.12 27.00 3.32
C PHE A 44 7.71 25.85 4.12
N VAL A 45 8.76 26.16 4.87
CA VAL A 45 9.25 25.35 5.96
C VAL A 45 8.88 26.07 7.25
N VAL A 46 8.37 25.31 8.21
CA VAL A 46 8.16 25.73 9.59
C VAL A 46 9.11 24.91 10.45
N ASP A 47 10.00 25.58 11.18
CA ASP A 47 10.89 24.91 12.12
C ASP A 47 10.21 24.69 13.49
N PHE A 48 10.91 23.99 14.38
CA PHE A 48 10.38 23.60 15.69
C PHE A 48 10.07 24.81 16.59
N GLU A 49 10.77 25.93 16.40
CA GLU A 49 10.55 27.20 17.12
C GLU A 49 9.40 28.03 16.52
N GLY A 50 8.86 27.59 15.37
CA GLY A 50 7.79 28.28 14.67
C GLY A 50 8.26 29.35 13.70
N ASN A 51 9.56 29.43 13.40
CA ASN A 51 10.04 30.31 12.34
C ASN A 51 9.58 29.77 10.99
N ILE A 52 9.14 30.69 10.12
CA ILE A 52 8.59 30.36 8.79
C ILE A 52 9.49 30.96 7.72
N ARG A 53 9.89 30.14 6.76
CA ARG A 53 10.63 30.59 5.57
C ARG A 53 10.13 29.91 4.30
N PRO A 54 10.22 30.55 3.12
CA PRO A 54 9.96 29.87 1.86
C PRO A 54 11.00 28.78 1.59
N VAL A 55 10.61 27.73 0.86
CA VAL A 55 11.53 26.69 0.38
C VAL A 55 12.12 27.09 -0.96
N GLU A 56 13.45 27.11 -1.06
CA GLU A 56 14.13 27.41 -2.32
C GLU A 56 14.05 26.26 -3.33
N LYS A 57 14.28 26.54 -4.63
CA LYS A 57 14.19 25.53 -5.71
C LYS A 57 15.29 24.45 -5.67
N SER A 58 16.40 24.71 -5.00
CA SER A 58 17.53 23.77 -4.85
C SER A 58 17.43 22.90 -3.60
N GLU A 59 16.60 23.28 -2.62
CA GLU A 59 16.53 22.59 -1.32
C GLU A 59 15.86 21.22 -1.43
N ASN A 60 16.57 20.16 -1.06
CA ASN A 60 16.05 18.79 -1.01
C ASN A 60 16.07 18.24 0.43
N GLY A 61 15.54 17.04 0.59
CA GLY A 61 15.55 16.33 1.87
C GLY A 61 14.48 16.71 2.89
N SER A 62 14.68 16.22 4.10
CA SER A 62 13.79 16.31 5.25
C SER A 62 14.61 16.54 6.52
N ASP A 63 14.08 17.33 7.43
CA ASP A 63 14.61 17.52 8.78
C ASP A 63 13.50 17.16 9.78
N LEU A 64 13.85 16.53 10.90
CA LEU A 64 12.90 16.17 11.94
C LEU A 64 12.34 17.40 12.66
N ASN A 65 13.15 18.46 12.74
CA ASN A 65 12.83 19.75 13.35
C ASN A 65 12.16 20.72 12.36
N GLU A 66 11.85 20.28 11.15
CA GLU A 66 11.11 21.08 10.17
C GLU A 66 9.93 20.31 9.58
N ILE A 67 8.82 20.99 9.33
CA ILE A 67 7.71 20.49 8.51
C ILE A 67 7.57 21.38 7.28
N SER A 68 7.47 20.75 6.10
CA SER A 68 7.13 21.48 4.88
C SER A 68 5.62 21.67 4.82
N VAL A 69 5.19 22.90 4.58
CA VAL A 69 3.79 23.31 4.53
C VAL A 69 3.48 23.81 3.13
N VAL A 70 2.58 23.12 2.44
CA VAL A 70 2.08 23.56 1.13
C VAL A 70 0.76 24.28 1.32
N VAL A 71 0.77 25.60 1.13
CA VAL A 71 -0.39 26.47 1.27
C VAL A 71 -1.04 26.70 -0.08
N TYR A 72 -2.36 26.54 -0.16
CA TYR A 72 -3.13 26.63 -1.39
C TYR A 72 -4.53 27.23 -1.13
N PRO A 73 -5.17 27.84 -2.14
CA PRO A 73 -6.53 28.36 -2.00
C PRO A 73 -7.54 27.21 -1.78
N PRO A 74 -8.68 27.45 -1.09
CA PRO A 74 -9.66 26.41 -0.77
C PRO A 74 -10.13 25.56 -1.96
N ARG A 75 -10.16 26.13 -3.17
CA ARG A 75 -10.52 25.42 -4.41
C ARG A 75 -9.61 24.24 -4.74
N GLY A 76 -8.35 24.27 -4.29
CA GLY A 76 -7.36 23.21 -4.51
C GLY A 76 -7.36 22.08 -3.48
N ALA A 77 -8.28 22.13 -2.51
CA ALA A 77 -8.29 21.16 -1.41
C ALA A 77 -8.56 19.73 -1.86
N LYS A 78 -9.35 19.54 -2.93
CA LYS A 78 -9.65 18.21 -3.48
C LYS A 78 -8.40 17.58 -4.09
N GLU A 79 -7.68 18.35 -4.91
CA GLU A 79 -6.46 17.95 -5.60
C GLU A 79 -5.32 17.72 -4.60
N ALA A 80 -5.16 18.63 -3.62
CA ALA A 80 -4.15 18.47 -2.57
C ALA A 80 -4.40 17.21 -1.72
N LYS A 81 -5.66 16.95 -1.35
CA LYS A 81 -6.04 15.73 -0.64
C LYS A 81 -5.74 14.48 -1.49
N ALA A 82 -6.09 14.49 -2.77
CA ALA A 82 -5.83 13.37 -3.68
C ALA A 82 -4.33 13.08 -3.78
N TYR A 83 -3.50 14.11 -3.99
CA TYR A 83 -2.05 13.96 -4.00
C TYR A 83 -1.52 13.38 -2.68
N TRP A 84 -1.93 13.93 -1.53
CA TRP A 84 -1.52 13.42 -0.22
C TRP A 84 -1.92 11.96 -0.01
N GLN A 85 -3.16 11.60 -0.37
CA GLN A 85 -3.69 10.24 -0.24
C GLN A 85 -2.93 9.26 -1.13
N HIS A 86 -2.79 9.58 -2.42
CA HIS A 86 -2.22 8.67 -3.41
C HIS A 86 -0.70 8.56 -3.29
N THR A 87 -0.01 9.63 -2.86
CA THR A 87 1.45 9.56 -2.65
C THR A 87 1.84 9.03 -1.28
N GLY A 88 1.02 9.25 -0.26
CA GLY A 88 1.35 8.93 1.13
C GLY A 88 2.53 9.73 1.70
N PHE A 89 2.86 10.90 1.14
CA PHE A 89 3.99 11.77 1.57
C PHE A 89 3.72 12.65 2.80
N GLY A 90 2.54 12.54 3.39
CA GLY A 90 2.16 13.28 4.59
C GLY A 90 3.03 12.98 5.82
N ILE A 91 2.85 13.81 6.84
CA ILE A 91 3.36 13.51 8.18
C ILE A 91 2.50 12.42 8.84
N SER A 92 3.11 11.59 9.69
CA SER A 92 2.37 10.61 10.50
C SER A 92 1.66 11.28 11.68
N SER A 93 0.60 10.63 12.19
CA SER A 93 -0.10 11.09 13.40
C SER A 93 0.83 11.16 14.61
N ARG A 94 1.83 10.26 14.71
CA ARG A 94 2.82 10.25 15.79
C ARG A 94 3.78 11.43 15.68
N ARG A 95 4.19 11.80 14.47
CA ARG A 95 4.96 13.04 14.24
C ARG A 95 4.13 14.27 14.58
N ALA A 96 2.87 14.31 14.18
CA ALA A 96 1.96 15.41 14.49
C ALA A 96 1.76 15.58 16.01
N ALA A 97 1.52 14.47 16.74
CA ALA A 97 1.40 14.47 18.19
C ALA A 97 2.69 14.98 18.87
N TYR A 98 3.86 14.47 18.43
CA TYR A 98 5.15 14.93 18.94
C TYR A 98 5.33 16.44 18.80
N TRP A 99 4.99 17.01 17.63
CA TRP A 99 5.06 18.46 17.41
C TRP A 99 4.06 19.24 18.27
N LEU A 100 2.81 18.77 18.37
CA LEU A 100 1.78 19.42 19.19
C LEU A 100 2.15 19.44 20.68
N GLU A 101 2.83 18.41 21.16
CA GLU A 101 3.25 18.29 22.55
C GLU A 101 4.51 19.10 22.83
N ASN A 102 5.50 19.09 21.92
CA ASN A 102 6.85 19.51 22.27
C ASN A 102 7.33 20.80 21.57
N ALA A 103 6.73 21.21 20.44
CA ALA A 103 7.13 22.44 19.77
C ALA A 103 6.70 23.67 20.59
N PRO A 104 7.60 24.61 20.96
CA PRO A 104 7.26 25.78 21.79
C PRO A 104 6.09 26.61 21.26
N VAL A 105 5.95 26.70 19.93
CA VAL A 105 4.86 27.43 19.28
C VAL A 105 3.49 26.72 19.38
N LEU A 106 3.47 25.41 19.65
CA LEU A 106 2.24 24.59 19.67
C LEU A 106 1.89 24.02 21.05
N ASN A 107 2.85 23.90 21.96
CA ASN A 107 2.72 23.21 23.25
C ASN A 107 1.79 23.89 24.28
N ARG A 108 1.08 24.96 23.89
CA ARG A 108 0.11 25.71 24.69
C ARG A 108 0.64 26.20 26.05
N GLY A 109 1.93 26.54 26.13
CA GLY A 109 2.55 27.06 27.35
C GLY A 109 2.83 26.00 28.41
N ARG A 110 2.85 24.72 28.03
CA ARG A 110 3.33 23.64 28.91
C ARG A 110 4.86 23.68 28.95
N GLU A 111 5.43 23.90 30.12
CA GLU A 111 6.85 23.59 30.35
C GLU A 111 6.99 22.08 30.37
N LEU A 112 7.60 21.53 29.33
CA LEU A 112 7.91 20.11 29.23
C LEU A 112 9.43 19.94 29.24
N PRO A 113 9.94 18.81 29.76
CA PRO A 113 11.33 18.44 29.57
C PRO A 113 11.67 18.47 28.08
N GLU A 114 12.93 18.79 27.75
CA GLU A 114 13.40 18.71 26.37
C GLU A 114 13.15 17.30 25.83
N ALA A 115 12.23 17.18 24.87
CA ALA A 115 11.90 15.91 24.27
C ALA A 115 13.00 15.52 23.28
N ILE A 116 13.83 14.56 23.66
CA ILE A 116 14.90 14.06 22.80
C ILE A 116 14.36 12.87 22.01
N LEU A 117 14.30 13.01 20.69
CA LEU A 117 13.96 11.88 19.81
C LEU A 117 15.05 10.79 19.92
N PRO A 118 14.68 9.52 20.08
CA PRO A 118 15.63 8.40 20.16
C PRO A 118 16.21 8.05 18.78
N ILE A 119 17.05 8.94 18.23
CA ILE A 119 17.57 8.81 16.85
C ILE A 119 18.43 7.57 16.65
N GLN A 120 19.25 7.22 17.65
CA GLN A 120 20.16 6.08 17.55
C GLN A 120 19.38 4.76 17.54
N GLU A 121 18.42 4.61 18.45
CA GLU A 121 17.51 3.46 18.50
C GLU A 121 16.71 3.33 17.18
N ALA A 122 16.21 4.44 16.63
CA ALA A 122 15.52 4.41 15.34
C ALA A 122 16.42 3.97 14.17
N LYS A 123 17.72 4.29 14.19
CA LYS A 123 18.68 3.81 13.17
C LYS A 123 18.91 2.31 13.29
N GLU A 124 19.05 1.79 14.51
CA GLU A 124 19.19 0.36 14.78
C GLU A 124 17.92 -0.39 14.36
N ALA A 125 16.76 0.16 14.72
CA ALA A 125 15.46 -0.37 14.33
C ALA A 125 15.29 -0.45 12.80
N LYS A 126 15.68 0.61 12.07
CA LYS A 126 15.71 0.61 10.61
C LYS A 126 16.56 -0.52 10.04
N VAL A 127 17.78 -0.71 10.57
CA VAL A 127 18.67 -1.78 10.10
C VAL A 127 18.08 -3.15 10.38
N ALA A 128 17.48 -3.35 11.55
CA ALA A 128 16.82 -4.61 11.91
C ALA A 128 15.64 -4.93 10.97
N ILE A 129 14.77 -3.95 10.67
CA ILE A 129 13.67 -4.12 9.72
C ILE A 129 14.18 -4.45 8.32
N GLN A 130 15.18 -3.71 7.81
CA GLN A 130 15.75 -3.98 6.49
C GLN A 130 16.36 -5.38 6.41
N GLN A 131 17.04 -5.82 7.47
CA GLN A 131 17.62 -7.15 7.53
C GLN A 131 16.54 -8.23 7.55
N ARG A 132 15.50 -8.07 8.39
CA ARG A 132 14.35 -8.99 8.48
C ARG A 132 13.64 -9.16 7.12
N ILE A 133 13.40 -8.07 6.40
CA ILE A 133 12.80 -8.10 5.06
C ILE A 133 13.73 -8.78 4.06
N ALA A 134 15.02 -8.44 4.06
CA ALA A 134 16.00 -9.04 3.16
C ALA A 134 16.13 -10.56 3.40
N ASP A 135 16.16 -11.00 4.66
CA ASP A 135 16.23 -12.41 5.03
C ASP A 135 14.95 -13.15 4.62
N SER A 136 13.77 -12.57 4.88
CA SER A 136 12.48 -13.18 4.54
C SER A 136 12.25 -13.29 3.03
N LEU A 137 12.75 -12.36 2.22
CA LEU A 137 12.67 -12.42 0.76
C LEU A 137 13.81 -13.20 0.13
N SER A 138 14.89 -13.48 0.86
CA SER A 138 16.01 -14.26 0.33
C SER A 138 15.60 -15.69 0.02
N THR A 139 16.22 -16.25 -1.01
CA THR A 139 16.07 -17.64 -1.42
C THR A 139 17.43 -18.33 -1.35
N GLU A 140 17.51 -19.64 -1.64
CA GLU A 140 18.81 -20.32 -1.73
C GLU A 140 19.71 -19.67 -2.80
N ASP A 141 19.14 -19.38 -3.97
CA ASP A 141 19.87 -18.86 -5.12
C ASP A 141 19.91 -17.33 -5.22
N ASN A 142 19.09 -16.61 -4.46
CA ASN A 142 18.99 -15.15 -4.52
C ASN A 142 19.05 -14.55 -3.12
N LYS A 143 20.27 -14.20 -2.68
CA LYS A 143 20.52 -13.61 -1.35
C LYS A 143 20.47 -12.09 -1.41
N LEU A 144 19.52 -11.52 -0.69
CA LEU A 144 19.35 -10.08 -0.58
C LEU A 144 20.19 -9.54 0.57
N LYS A 145 20.65 -8.31 0.42
CA LYS A 145 21.30 -7.55 1.49
C LYS A 145 20.31 -6.51 2.01
N LYS A 146 20.45 -6.10 3.27
CA LYS A 146 19.71 -4.94 3.81
C LYS A 146 19.80 -3.67 2.95
N SER A 147 20.86 -3.53 2.15
CA SER A 147 21.05 -2.40 1.22
C SER A 147 20.15 -2.42 -0.01
N ASP A 148 19.48 -3.55 -0.26
CA ASP A 148 18.54 -3.76 -1.37
C ASP A 148 17.10 -3.43 -0.96
N VAL A 149 16.88 -3.16 0.34
CA VAL A 149 15.60 -2.82 0.94
C VAL A 149 15.60 -1.33 1.31
N LEU A 150 14.65 -0.56 0.78
CA LEU A 150 14.41 0.82 1.16
C LEU A 150 13.10 0.92 1.94
N LEU A 151 13.10 1.67 3.04
CA LEU A 151 11.93 1.85 3.90
C LEU A 151 11.32 3.23 3.73
N TYR A 152 10.00 3.28 3.71
CA TYR A 152 9.17 4.47 3.53
C TYR A 152 8.07 4.56 4.59
N PRO A 153 7.55 5.76 4.90
CA PRO A 153 6.54 5.95 5.94
C PRO A 153 5.20 5.26 5.68
N THR A 154 4.90 4.90 4.42
CA THR A 154 3.65 4.22 4.03
C THR A 154 3.89 3.32 2.82
N GLY A 155 3.01 2.34 2.60
CA GLY A 155 3.00 1.54 1.36
C GLY A 155 2.84 2.40 0.11
N MET A 156 1.94 3.40 0.13
CA MET A 156 1.78 4.32 -1.00
C MET A 156 3.02 5.18 -1.25
N SER A 157 3.76 5.56 -0.19
CA SER A 157 5.04 6.24 -0.36
C SER A 157 6.07 5.32 -1.02
N ALA A 158 6.13 4.04 -0.67
CA ALA A 158 6.99 3.07 -1.35
C ALA A 158 6.66 2.97 -2.84
N ILE A 159 5.37 2.77 -3.19
CA ILE A 159 4.88 2.72 -4.58
C ILE A 159 5.17 4.03 -5.32
N SER A 160 4.98 5.17 -4.68
CA SER A 160 5.25 6.48 -5.29
C SER A 160 6.71 6.65 -5.70
N HIS A 161 7.65 6.18 -4.89
CA HIS A 161 9.08 6.24 -5.23
C HIS A 161 9.47 5.29 -6.37
N ILE A 162 8.62 4.31 -6.74
CA ILE A 162 8.84 3.51 -7.95
C ILE A 162 8.82 4.38 -9.21
N HIS A 163 8.10 5.51 -9.20
CA HIS A 163 8.15 6.48 -10.30
C HIS A 163 9.58 6.90 -10.67
N ASP A 164 10.47 7.07 -9.67
CA ASP A 164 11.86 7.48 -9.90
C ASP A 164 12.61 6.49 -10.79
N ILE A 165 12.32 5.18 -10.66
CA ILE A 165 12.93 4.12 -11.47
C ILE A 165 12.17 3.84 -12.76
N ILE A 166 10.84 4.02 -12.82
CA ILE A 166 10.09 3.91 -14.09
C ILE A 166 10.68 4.84 -15.14
N SER A 167 11.11 6.03 -14.74
CA SER A 167 11.74 6.99 -15.65
C SER A 167 13.03 6.51 -16.32
N LEU A 168 13.67 5.43 -15.83
CA LEU A 168 14.79 4.76 -16.51
C LEU A 168 14.33 3.96 -17.74
N TYR A 169 13.06 3.60 -17.79
CA TYR A 169 12.42 2.77 -18.83
C TYR A 169 11.44 3.58 -19.69
N THR A 170 11.23 4.85 -19.36
CA THR A 170 10.36 5.77 -20.10
C THR A 170 11.12 6.45 -21.23
N THR A 171 10.48 6.60 -22.38
CA THR A 171 10.97 7.46 -23.49
C THR A 171 9.86 8.44 -23.89
N THR A 172 10.09 9.26 -24.91
CA THR A 172 9.06 10.15 -25.44
C THR A 172 7.82 9.37 -25.92
N THR A 173 7.99 8.15 -26.45
CA THR A 173 6.92 7.28 -26.96
C THR A 173 6.49 6.20 -25.96
N LYS A 174 7.40 5.76 -25.08
CA LYS A 174 7.18 4.66 -24.13
C LYS A 174 6.71 5.19 -22.77
N LYS A 175 5.40 5.44 -22.64
CA LYS A 175 4.76 5.95 -21.41
C LYS A 175 3.61 5.09 -20.89
N THR A 176 3.32 3.98 -21.54
CA THR A 176 2.24 3.07 -21.14
C THR A 176 2.73 2.13 -20.03
N ILE A 177 1.87 1.90 -19.05
CA ILE A 177 2.07 0.98 -17.93
C ILE A 177 0.95 -0.04 -17.95
N ALA A 178 1.31 -1.32 -17.93
CA ALA A 178 0.33 -2.39 -17.79
C ALA A 178 0.02 -2.62 -16.30
N ILE A 179 -1.27 -2.71 -15.98
CA ILE A 179 -1.77 -3.04 -14.65
C ILE A 179 -2.44 -4.41 -14.75
N PHE A 180 -1.89 -5.41 -14.06
CA PHE A 180 -2.41 -6.78 -14.08
C PHE A 180 -3.17 -7.09 -12.80
N GLY A 181 -4.48 -7.26 -12.93
CA GLY A 181 -5.39 -7.52 -11.83
C GLY A 181 -6.01 -6.26 -11.25
N PHE A 182 -6.88 -6.45 -10.25
CA PHE A 182 -7.54 -5.37 -9.52
C PHE A 182 -6.59 -4.83 -8.44
N LEU A 183 -5.64 -3.98 -8.82
CA LEU A 183 -4.70 -3.39 -7.85
C LEU A 183 -5.42 -2.50 -6.83
N HIS A 184 -4.76 -2.28 -5.69
CA HIS A 184 -5.12 -1.23 -4.74
C HIS A 184 -5.34 0.11 -5.47
N ALA A 185 -6.51 0.71 -5.28
CA ALA A 185 -6.99 1.82 -6.10
C ALA A 185 -6.05 3.03 -6.12
N ASP A 186 -5.35 3.29 -5.01
CA ASP A 186 -4.39 4.41 -4.94
C ASP A 186 -3.13 4.15 -5.79
N THR A 187 -2.75 2.89 -6.06
CA THR A 187 -1.63 2.54 -6.95
C THR A 187 -1.89 3.00 -8.37
N VAL A 188 -3.09 2.72 -8.90
CA VAL A 188 -3.47 3.18 -10.24
C VAL A 188 -3.56 4.71 -10.25
N LYS A 189 -4.21 5.30 -9.24
CA LYS A 189 -4.40 6.77 -9.17
C LYS A 189 -3.09 7.54 -9.02
N VAL A 190 -2.10 7.03 -8.29
CA VAL A 190 -0.79 7.69 -8.19
C VAL A 190 -0.04 7.62 -9.53
N ILE A 191 -0.06 6.48 -10.19
CA ILE A 191 0.62 6.29 -11.48
C ILE A 191 -0.04 7.15 -12.58
N SER A 192 -1.37 7.11 -12.69
CA SER A 192 -2.09 7.84 -13.74
C SER A 192 -2.26 9.32 -13.42
N ASN A 193 -2.86 9.65 -12.28
CA ASN A 193 -3.34 11.01 -12.02
C ASN A 193 -2.25 11.93 -11.48
N ILE A 194 -1.24 11.39 -10.79
CA ILE A 194 -0.15 12.18 -10.22
C ILE A 194 1.06 12.21 -11.15
N TYR A 195 1.45 11.07 -11.71
CA TYR A 195 2.64 10.98 -12.57
C TYR A 195 2.34 11.00 -14.07
N GLY A 196 1.08 10.94 -14.48
CA GLY A 196 0.67 11.16 -15.87
C GLY A 196 0.98 10.00 -16.83
N TYR A 197 1.19 8.78 -16.31
CA TYR A 197 1.37 7.61 -17.18
C TYR A 197 0.03 7.10 -17.70
N GLU A 198 0.05 6.56 -18.92
CA GLU A 198 -1.10 5.86 -19.48
C GLU A 198 -1.18 4.46 -18.85
N CYS A 199 -2.25 4.18 -18.13
CA CYS A 199 -2.47 2.88 -17.51
C CYS A 199 -3.38 2.01 -18.38
N LYS A 200 -2.87 0.86 -18.82
CA LYS A 200 -3.67 -0.18 -19.49
C LYS A 200 -3.98 -1.29 -18.49
N ILE A 201 -5.26 -1.45 -18.16
CA ILE A 201 -5.71 -2.34 -17.07
C ILE A 201 -6.22 -3.66 -17.65
N TYR A 202 -5.68 -4.75 -17.14
CA TYR A 202 -6.04 -6.13 -17.43
C TYR A 202 -6.67 -6.77 -16.18
N SER A 203 -7.59 -7.73 -16.36
CA SER A 203 -8.28 -8.36 -15.23
C SER A 203 -7.40 -9.35 -14.45
N GLY A 204 -6.20 -9.65 -14.95
CA GLY A 204 -5.24 -10.53 -14.28
C GLY A 204 -5.40 -12.02 -14.62
N THR A 205 -6.12 -12.33 -15.70
CA THR A 205 -6.37 -13.71 -16.14
C THR A 205 -5.28 -14.22 -17.08
N GLN A 206 -5.29 -15.53 -17.38
CA GLN A 206 -4.40 -16.10 -18.40
C GLN A 206 -4.70 -15.56 -19.81
N TYR A 207 -5.98 -15.34 -20.13
CA TYR A 207 -6.40 -14.74 -21.40
C TYR A 207 -5.91 -13.30 -21.55
N ASP A 208 -5.93 -12.52 -20.47
CA ASP A 208 -5.35 -11.18 -20.48
C ASP A 208 -3.84 -11.22 -20.78
N LEU A 209 -3.13 -12.24 -20.28
CA LEU A 209 -1.70 -12.39 -20.51
C LEU A 209 -1.38 -12.76 -21.97
N GLU A 210 -2.21 -13.58 -22.59
CA GLU A 210 -2.17 -13.83 -24.04
C GLU A 210 -2.44 -12.54 -24.84
N THR A 211 -3.46 -11.77 -24.44
CA THR A 211 -3.78 -10.49 -25.08
C THR A 211 -2.62 -9.51 -24.98
N LEU A 212 -1.99 -9.40 -23.80
CA LEU A 212 -0.82 -8.56 -23.62
C LEU A 212 0.33 -8.97 -24.56
N GLU A 213 0.61 -10.27 -24.69
CA GLU A 213 1.66 -10.76 -25.60
C GLU A 213 1.38 -10.42 -27.07
N GLU A 214 0.13 -10.56 -27.52
CA GLU A 214 -0.28 -10.19 -28.87
C GLU A 214 -0.08 -8.68 -29.12
N GLU A 215 -0.45 -7.84 -28.15
CA GLU A 215 -0.31 -6.40 -28.25
C GLU A 215 1.16 -5.95 -28.24
N LEU A 216 1.99 -6.58 -27.41
CA LEU A 216 3.45 -6.36 -27.39
C LEU A 216 4.06 -6.76 -28.75
N ALA A 217 3.64 -7.89 -29.32
CA ALA A 217 4.06 -8.32 -30.66
C ALA A 217 3.58 -7.37 -31.77
N ALA A 218 2.42 -6.71 -31.57
CA ALA A 218 1.88 -5.70 -32.46
C ALA A 218 2.52 -4.29 -32.29
N GLY A 219 3.48 -4.14 -31.38
CA GLY A 219 4.25 -2.91 -31.20
C GLY A 219 3.87 -2.05 -29.99
N LEU A 220 3.07 -2.57 -29.04
CA LEU A 220 2.86 -1.91 -27.75
C LEU A 220 4.19 -1.77 -27.00
N GLU A 221 4.54 -0.55 -26.58
CA GLU A 221 5.73 -0.29 -25.76
C GLU A 221 5.35 0.01 -24.31
N LEU A 222 5.72 -0.88 -23.38
CA LEU A 222 5.47 -0.70 -21.95
C LEU A 222 6.70 -0.17 -21.21
N CYS A 223 6.58 0.88 -20.39
CA CYS A 223 7.68 1.28 -19.50
C CYS A 223 7.71 0.47 -18.20
N ALA A 224 6.55 0.03 -17.71
CA ALA A 224 6.44 -0.81 -16.52
C ALA A 224 5.20 -1.72 -16.57
N LEU A 225 5.19 -2.75 -15.74
CA LEU A 225 4.03 -3.57 -15.43
C LEU A 225 3.94 -3.75 -13.91
N PHE A 226 2.74 -3.54 -13.36
CA PHE A 226 2.43 -3.73 -11.94
C PHE A 226 1.42 -4.86 -11.75
N THR A 227 1.62 -5.67 -10.71
CA THR A 227 0.63 -6.67 -10.28
C THR A 227 0.71 -6.89 -8.77
N GLU A 228 -0.35 -7.46 -8.20
CA GLU A 228 -0.41 -7.94 -6.81
C GLU A 228 -0.39 -9.47 -6.80
N PHE A 229 0.30 -10.07 -5.82
CA PHE A 229 0.35 -11.52 -5.69
C PHE A 229 0.05 -11.98 -4.25
N PRO A 230 -1.14 -12.57 -3.99
CA PRO A 230 -2.31 -12.65 -4.87
C PRO A 230 -3.06 -11.31 -4.93
N GLY A 231 -3.87 -11.09 -5.96
CA GLY A 231 -4.58 -9.81 -6.17
C GLY A 231 -5.75 -9.56 -5.21
N ASN A 232 -5.74 -8.49 -4.42
CA ASN A 232 -6.85 -8.15 -3.52
C ASN A 232 -7.99 -7.43 -4.28
N PRO A 233 -9.28 -7.83 -4.12
CA PRO A 233 -9.82 -8.68 -3.06
C PRO A 233 -10.12 -10.13 -3.46
N LEU A 234 -9.98 -10.50 -4.74
CA LEU A 234 -10.45 -11.80 -5.28
C LEU A 234 -9.40 -12.91 -5.19
N LEU A 235 -8.18 -12.56 -4.82
CA LEU A 235 -7.06 -13.44 -4.49
C LEU A 235 -6.65 -14.39 -5.62
N GLY A 236 -6.81 -13.93 -6.85
CA GLY A 236 -6.29 -14.58 -8.05
C GLY A 236 -4.78 -14.44 -8.14
N SER A 237 -4.14 -15.39 -8.81
CA SER A 237 -2.68 -15.43 -9.03
C SER A 237 -2.36 -15.31 -10.52
N VAL A 238 -1.32 -14.53 -10.84
CA VAL A 238 -0.83 -14.31 -12.20
C VAL A 238 0.50 -15.05 -12.44
N ASP A 239 0.78 -15.47 -13.68
CA ASP A 239 2.03 -16.17 -13.99
C ASP A 239 3.21 -15.16 -14.06
N LEU A 240 3.90 -15.01 -12.92
CA LEU A 240 5.01 -14.08 -12.75
C LEU A 240 6.21 -14.45 -13.63
N GLU A 241 6.42 -15.73 -13.91
CA GLU A 241 7.54 -16.19 -14.72
C GLU A 241 7.38 -15.76 -16.18
N ARG A 242 6.17 -15.93 -16.74
CA ARG A 242 5.85 -15.47 -18.09
C ARG A 242 5.98 -13.97 -18.23
N ILE A 243 5.46 -13.20 -17.26
CA ILE A 243 5.63 -11.74 -17.25
C ILE A 243 7.11 -11.34 -17.11
N LYS A 244 7.88 -12.03 -16.26
CA LYS A 244 9.30 -11.72 -16.07
C LYS A 244 10.10 -11.92 -17.35
N ARG A 245 9.82 -12.97 -18.12
CA ARG A 245 10.44 -13.19 -19.44
C ARG A 245 10.13 -12.05 -20.39
N LEU A 246 8.86 -11.65 -20.51
CA LEU A 246 8.46 -10.51 -21.35
C LEU A 246 9.13 -9.21 -20.91
N SER A 247 9.20 -8.97 -19.60
CA SER A 247 9.95 -7.86 -19.03
C SER A 247 11.37 -7.88 -19.56
N ASP A 248 12.10 -8.99 -19.38
CA ASP A 248 13.48 -9.13 -19.83
C ASP A 248 13.67 -8.97 -21.34
N GLU A 249 12.79 -9.52 -22.15
CA GLU A 249 12.89 -9.43 -23.62
C GLU A 249 12.61 -8.02 -24.14
N LEU A 250 11.62 -7.32 -23.56
CA LEU A 250 11.09 -6.05 -24.08
C LEU A 250 11.50 -4.81 -23.26
N PHE A 251 12.40 -5.01 -22.30
CA PHE A 251 13.02 -3.95 -21.51
C PHE A 251 12.01 -3.04 -20.79
N PHE A 252 11.14 -3.61 -19.97
CA PHE A 252 10.23 -2.88 -19.08
C PHE A 252 10.38 -3.30 -17.62
N LEU A 253 10.06 -2.40 -16.69
CA LEU A 253 10.16 -2.65 -15.26
C LEU A 253 9.00 -3.55 -14.78
N PHE A 254 9.30 -4.65 -14.09
CA PHE A 254 8.27 -5.50 -13.47
C PHE A 254 8.22 -5.36 -11.95
N VAL A 255 7.08 -4.86 -11.45
CA VAL A 255 6.84 -4.58 -10.02
C VAL A 255 5.74 -5.49 -9.50
N VAL A 256 5.99 -6.17 -8.39
CA VAL A 256 5.01 -7.02 -7.71
C VAL A 256 4.76 -6.50 -6.29
N ASP A 257 3.49 -6.29 -5.94
CA ASP A 257 3.09 -6.04 -4.55
C ASP A 257 2.74 -7.37 -3.87
N ASP A 258 3.48 -7.70 -2.81
CA ASP A 258 3.36 -8.96 -2.07
C ASP A 258 2.59 -8.83 -0.75
N THR A 259 1.98 -7.67 -0.48
CA THR A 259 1.39 -7.31 0.82
C THR A 259 0.45 -8.39 1.38
N VAL A 260 -0.37 -9.00 0.52
CA VAL A 260 -1.35 -10.02 0.91
C VAL A 260 -0.72 -11.40 1.01
N GLY A 261 0.15 -11.75 0.07
CA GLY A 261 0.82 -13.05 0.04
C GLY A 261 1.85 -13.19 1.16
N THR A 262 2.59 -12.14 1.43
CA THR A 262 3.75 -12.02 2.35
C THR A 262 4.93 -12.90 1.97
N SER A 263 6.13 -12.38 2.14
CA SER A 263 7.39 -13.12 1.98
C SER A 263 7.51 -14.39 2.83
N VAL A 264 6.66 -14.56 3.84
CA VAL A 264 6.57 -15.79 4.67
C VAL A 264 5.87 -16.92 3.92
N ASN A 265 4.83 -16.65 3.13
CA ASN A 265 4.10 -17.69 2.40
C ASN A 265 4.58 -17.86 0.96
N ILE A 266 5.09 -16.80 0.33
CA ILE A 266 5.47 -16.82 -1.09
C ILE A 266 6.92 -16.42 -1.31
N ASP A 267 7.48 -16.95 -2.39
CA ASP A 267 8.82 -16.69 -2.88
C ASP A 267 8.73 -16.18 -4.33
N ILE A 268 8.81 -14.86 -4.49
CA ILE A 268 8.57 -14.21 -5.79
C ILE A 268 9.72 -13.31 -6.24
N ILE A 269 10.73 -13.04 -5.39
CA ILE A 269 11.73 -12.00 -5.66
C ILE A 269 12.53 -12.28 -6.94
N SER A 270 12.75 -13.55 -7.26
CA SER A 270 13.47 -13.98 -8.47
C SER A 270 12.63 -13.85 -9.74
N HIS A 271 11.33 -13.55 -9.62
CA HIS A 271 10.38 -13.44 -10.72
C HIS A 271 9.87 -12.01 -10.93
N CYS A 272 10.51 -11.02 -10.33
CA CYS A 272 10.24 -9.60 -10.58
C CYS A 272 11.52 -8.77 -10.51
N ASP A 273 11.45 -7.50 -10.94
CA ASP A 273 12.55 -6.56 -10.73
C ASP A 273 12.50 -5.94 -9.33
N VAL A 274 11.28 -5.68 -8.85
CA VAL A 274 11.01 -4.99 -7.59
C VAL A 274 9.82 -5.63 -6.87
N VAL A 275 9.98 -5.87 -5.56
CA VAL A 275 8.88 -6.17 -4.65
C VAL A 275 8.52 -4.92 -3.85
N CYS A 276 7.24 -4.57 -3.84
CA CYS A 276 6.68 -3.57 -2.93
C CYS A 276 5.87 -4.25 -1.83
N THR A 277 6.00 -3.78 -0.60
CA THR A 277 5.25 -4.34 0.54
C THR A 277 4.69 -3.21 1.39
N SER A 278 3.40 -3.27 1.71
CA SER A 278 2.79 -2.42 2.74
C SER A 278 3.07 -2.98 4.13
N LEU A 279 4.08 -2.44 4.81
CA LEU A 279 4.46 -2.85 6.17
C LEU A 279 3.40 -2.49 7.22
N THR A 280 2.47 -1.59 6.88
CA THR A 280 1.28 -1.25 7.69
C THR A 280 0.42 -2.47 8.02
N LYS A 281 0.44 -3.49 7.16
CA LYS A 281 -0.42 -4.68 7.24
C LYS A 281 0.22 -5.74 8.15
N MET A 282 0.26 -7.00 7.71
CA MET A 282 0.67 -8.13 8.55
C MET A 282 2.10 -8.01 9.09
N PHE A 283 2.99 -7.28 8.41
CA PHE A 283 4.33 -7.02 8.92
C PHE A 283 4.29 -6.31 10.29
N SER A 284 3.50 -5.24 10.42
CA SER A 284 3.26 -4.57 11.70
C SER A 284 2.22 -5.32 12.54
N GLY A 285 1.03 -5.60 11.99
CA GLY A 285 -0.07 -6.28 12.68
C GLY A 285 -0.75 -5.48 13.81
N GLY A 286 -0.04 -4.54 14.44
CA GLY A 286 -0.49 -3.79 15.62
C GLY A 286 -1.47 -2.66 15.34
N CYS A 287 -1.83 -2.39 14.08
CA CYS A 287 -2.79 -1.33 13.69
C CYS A 287 -2.45 0.08 14.23
N ASN A 288 -1.18 0.36 14.53
CA ASN A 288 -0.75 1.58 15.24
C ASN A 288 0.47 2.28 14.61
N VAL A 289 0.94 1.78 13.47
CA VAL A 289 2.05 2.35 12.68
C VAL A 289 1.88 1.97 11.22
N MET A 290 2.24 2.90 10.34
CA MET A 290 2.26 2.68 8.89
C MET A 290 3.69 2.56 8.39
N GLY A 291 3.88 1.82 7.30
CA GLY A 291 5.15 1.72 6.61
C GLY A 291 5.02 1.08 5.24
N GLY A 292 6.08 1.20 4.45
CA GLY A 292 6.23 0.52 3.18
C GLY A 292 7.68 0.16 2.92
N SER A 293 7.92 -0.86 2.10
CA SER A 293 9.24 -1.20 1.59
C SER A 293 9.24 -1.31 0.08
N VAL A 294 10.37 -0.90 -0.51
CA VAL A 294 10.78 -1.26 -1.87
C VAL A 294 11.99 -2.17 -1.74
N THR A 295 11.89 -3.38 -2.27
CA THR A 295 12.98 -4.35 -2.30
C THR A 295 13.39 -4.64 -3.73
N LEU A 296 14.65 -4.40 -4.06
CA LEU A 296 15.19 -4.65 -5.39
C LEU A 296 15.72 -6.07 -5.52
N ASN A 297 15.35 -6.77 -6.59
CA ASN A 297 15.92 -8.07 -6.90
C ASN A 297 17.41 -7.91 -7.29
N PRO A 298 18.37 -8.52 -6.55
CA PRO A 298 19.80 -8.47 -6.88
C PRO A 298 20.15 -9.07 -8.26
N LYS A 299 19.33 -10.00 -8.75
CA LYS A 299 19.49 -10.64 -10.06
C LYS A 299 18.78 -9.89 -11.20
N SER A 300 18.01 -8.83 -10.91
CA SER A 300 17.44 -8.00 -11.97
C SER A 300 18.57 -7.30 -12.74
N ARG A 301 18.48 -7.30 -14.07
CA ARG A 301 19.46 -6.61 -14.95
C ARG A 301 19.65 -5.14 -14.59
N GLY A 302 18.60 -4.48 -14.11
CA GLY A 302 18.59 -3.06 -13.78
C GLY A 302 18.99 -2.75 -12.34
N HIS A 303 19.37 -3.77 -11.55
CA HIS A 303 19.53 -3.65 -10.10
C HIS A 303 20.37 -2.44 -9.69
N TRP A 304 21.56 -2.26 -10.27
CA TRP A 304 22.47 -1.18 -9.89
C TRP A 304 21.97 0.20 -10.28
N ASP A 305 21.36 0.34 -11.47
CA ASP A 305 20.82 1.62 -11.93
C ASP A 305 19.57 2.01 -11.15
N MET A 306 18.68 1.06 -10.88
CA MET A 306 17.52 1.26 -10.01
C MET A 306 17.96 1.65 -8.59
N LYS A 307 18.94 0.93 -8.03
CA LYS A 307 19.46 1.20 -6.69
C LYS A 307 20.13 2.56 -6.59
N ARG A 308 20.91 2.95 -7.59
CA ARG A 308 21.51 4.30 -7.67
C ARG A 308 20.40 5.35 -7.74
N ARG A 309 19.45 5.18 -8.65
CA ARG A 309 18.34 6.13 -8.86
C ARG A 309 17.49 6.34 -7.62
N LEU A 310 17.10 5.26 -6.93
CA LEU A 310 16.35 5.36 -5.68
C LEU A 310 17.19 6.04 -4.60
N LYS A 311 18.47 5.69 -4.45
CA LYS A 311 19.35 6.30 -3.44
C LYS A 311 19.59 7.79 -3.66
N ASP A 312 19.74 8.23 -4.91
CA ASP A 312 19.94 9.65 -5.25
C ASP A 312 18.74 10.53 -4.85
N ARG A 313 17.54 9.93 -4.80
CA ARG A 313 16.29 10.59 -4.38
C ARG A 313 15.85 10.22 -2.97
N TYR A 314 16.52 9.27 -2.30
CA TYR A 314 16.10 8.77 -1.01
C TYR A 314 16.45 9.74 0.11
N PHE A 315 15.43 10.23 0.79
CA PHE A 315 15.56 10.94 2.05
C PHE A 315 14.77 10.22 3.14
N ASN A 316 15.38 10.10 4.32
CA ASN A 316 14.75 9.39 5.43
C ASN A 316 13.62 10.22 6.04
N THR A 317 12.43 10.06 5.47
CA THR A 317 11.18 10.71 5.89
C THR A 317 10.43 9.90 6.96
N TYR A 318 10.93 8.72 7.31
CA TYR A 318 10.32 7.83 8.28
C TYR A 318 10.62 8.32 9.70
N PHE A 319 9.57 8.71 10.43
CA PHE A 319 9.70 9.31 11.74
C PHE A 319 10.32 8.33 12.77
N PRO A 320 11.28 8.74 13.61
CA PRO A 320 12.00 7.85 14.52
C PRO A 320 11.11 6.99 15.42
N LEU A 321 10.08 7.59 16.02
CA LEU A 321 9.17 6.85 16.91
C LEU A 321 8.28 5.86 16.13
N ASP A 322 7.96 6.15 14.86
CA ASP A 322 7.27 5.17 14.01
C ASP A 322 8.18 3.99 13.68
N MET A 323 9.46 4.26 13.39
CA MET A 323 10.44 3.20 13.08
C MET A 323 10.62 2.21 14.24
N ILE A 324 10.70 2.71 15.47
CA ILE A 324 10.85 1.88 16.68
C ILE A 324 9.61 1.01 16.90
N VAL A 325 8.41 1.59 16.75
CA VAL A 325 7.15 0.83 16.87
C VAL A 325 7.06 -0.23 15.75
N MET A 326 7.44 0.11 14.52
CA MET A 326 7.44 -0.83 13.40
C MET A 326 8.39 -2.01 13.64
N GLU A 327 9.58 -1.75 14.19
CA GLU A 327 10.54 -2.80 14.50
C GLU A 327 9.98 -3.74 15.56
N LYS A 328 9.52 -3.19 16.69
CA LYS A 328 8.95 -3.96 17.79
C LYS A 328 7.79 -4.84 17.33
N ASN A 329 6.87 -4.26 16.56
CA ASN A 329 5.69 -4.94 16.04
C ASN A 329 6.00 -6.08 15.06
N SER A 330 7.15 -6.02 14.37
CA SER A 330 7.50 -7.00 13.33
C SER A 330 8.38 -8.15 13.82
N THR A 331 8.68 -8.20 15.12
CA THR A 331 9.53 -9.24 15.72
C THR A 331 8.95 -10.65 15.59
N ASP A 332 7.63 -10.79 15.69
CA ASP A 332 6.86 -12.04 15.62
C ASP A 332 6.11 -12.21 14.28
N PHE A 333 6.50 -11.44 13.25
CA PHE A 333 5.83 -11.40 11.95
C PHE A 333 5.59 -12.79 11.33
N GLU A 334 6.60 -13.66 11.33
CA GLU A 334 6.50 -14.99 10.71
C GLU A 334 5.51 -15.91 11.44
N GLU A 335 5.53 -15.89 12.77
CA GLU A 335 4.61 -16.66 13.61
C GLU A 335 3.17 -16.21 13.36
N ARG A 336 2.94 -14.89 13.35
CA ARG A 336 1.61 -14.32 13.11
C ARG A 336 1.06 -14.62 11.72
N VAL A 337 1.88 -14.52 10.67
CA VAL A 337 1.46 -14.90 9.33
C VAL A 337 1.09 -16.38 9.26
N THR A 338 1.89 -17.24 9.88
CA THR A 338 1.66 -18.69 9.86
C THR A 338 0.34 -19.04 10.53
N GLU A 339 0.10 -18.53 11.74
CA GLU A 339 -1.15 -18.73 12.50
C GLU A 339 -2.36 -18.19 11.73
N ALA A 340 -2.29 -16.93 11.26
CA ALA A 340 -3.39 -16.31 10.52
C ALA A 340 -3.69 -17.04 9.19
N SER A 341 -2.67 -17.60 8.54
CA SER A 341 -2.87 -18.39 7.31
C SER A 341 -3.57 -19.72 7.59
N GLN A 342 -3.23 -20.39 8.69
CA GLN A 342 -3.91 -21.62 9.11
C GLN A 342 -5.37 -21.36 9.47
N ASN A 343 -5.63 -20.30 10.23
CA ASN A 343 -6.98 -19.86 10.57
C ASN A 343 -7.79 -19.53 9.30
N ALA A 344 -7.21 -18.77 8.38
CA ALA A 344 -7.90 -18.40 7.13
C ALA A 344 -8.24 -19.61 6.26
N GLU A 345 -7.33 -20.58 6.16
CA GLU A 345 -7.56 -21.80 5.39
C GLU A 345 -8.71 -22.64 5.99
N HIS A 346 -8.70 -22.85 7.31
CA HIS A 346 -9.76 -23.55 8.03
C HIS A 346 -11.14 -22.88 7.86
N LEU A 347 -11.19 -21.55 8.01
CA LEU A 347 -12.42 -20.80 7.84
C LEU A 347 -12.91 -20.78 6.39
N ALA A 348 -12.01 -20.69 5.41
CA ALA A 348 -12.37 -20.80 4.00
C ALA A 348 -13.04 -22.14 3.69
N ASP A 349 -12.53 -23.24 4.25
CA ASP A 349 -13.11 -24.58 4.09
C ASP A 349 -14.46 -24.73 4.81
N THR A 350 -14.67 -24.03 5.92
CA THR A 350 -15.96 -23.95 6.62
C THR A 350 -16.99 -23.16 5.80
N LEU A 351 -16.62 -21.96 5.35
CA LEU A 351 -17.49 -21.06 4.57
C LEU A 351 -17.97 -21.72 3.26
N ARG A 352 -17.10 -22.45 2.56
CA ARG A 352 -17.43 -23.14 1.29
C ARG A 352 -18.54 -24.19 1.43
N LYS A 353 -18.73 -24.76 2.62
CA LYS A 353 -19.72 -25.81 2.87
C LYS A 353 -21.11 -25.24 3.18
N HIS A 354 -21.21 -23.94 3.42
CA HIS A 354 -22.45 -23.32 3.89
C HIS A 354 -23.37 -22.94 2.72
N SER A 355 -24.66 -23.26 2.81
CA SER A 355 -25.63 -23.10 1.72
C SER A 355 -25.90 -21.66 1.30
N SER A 356 -25.66 -20.68 2.18
CA SER A 356 -25.79 -19.25 1.87
C SER A 356 -24.60 -18.68 1.09
N VAL A 357 -23.46 -19.37 1.08
CA VAL A 357 -22.24 -18.92 0.44
C VAL A 357 -22.23 -19.41 -1.01
N GLY A 358 -22.15 -18.49 -1.95
CA GLY A 358 -22.05 -18.82 -3.37
C GLY A 358 -20.61 -19.04 -3.83
N GLN A 359 -19.67 -18.24 -3.34
CA GLN A 359 -18.24 -18.37 -3.65
C GLN A 359 -17.36 -17.83 -2.54
N VAL A 360 -16.27 -18.56 -2.24
CA VAL A 360 -15.18 -18.10 -1.38
C VAL A 360 -13.94 -17.87 -2.23
N TYR A 361 -13.48 -16.62 -2.26
CA TYR A 361 -12.23 -16.20 -2.88
C TYR A 361 -11.09 -16.38 -1.87
N TYR A 362 -10.26 -17.39 -2.11
CA TYR A 362 -9.06 -17.72 -1.35
C TYR A 362 -8.11 -18.51 -2.28
N PRO A 363 -6.77 -18.33 -2.23
CA PRO A 363 -5.90 -18.92 -3.25
C PRO A 363 -6.01 -20.44 -3.35
N LYS A 364 -6.06 -21.15 -2.20
CA LYS A 364 -6.38 -22.59 -2.15
C LYS A 364 -7.83 -22.82 -2.59
N GLY A 365 -8.05 -23.60 -3.63
CA GLY A 365 -9.37 -23.85 -4.22
C GLY A 365 -9.78 -22.84 -5.30
N SER A 366 -8.94 -21.85 -5.61
CA SER A 366 -9.18 -20.93 -6.73
C SER A 366 -8.85 -21.57 -8.10
N PRO A 367 -9.42 -21.08 -9.21
CA PRO A 367 -9.02 -21.50 -10.56
C PRO A 367 -7.53 -21.32 -10.86
N THR A 368 -6.87 -20.42 -10.13
CA THR A 368 -5.45 -20.09 -10.26
C THR A 368 -4.59 -20.70 -9.15
N GLN A 369 -5.11 -21.65 -8.36
CA GLN A 369 -4.35 -22.28 -7.27
C GLN A 369 -3.02 -22.85 -7.78
N TRP A 370 -3.04 -23.53 -8.92
CA TRP A 370 -1.84 -24.14 -9.53
C TRP A 370 -0.74 -23.11 -9.82
N ILE A 371 -1.08 -21.84 -10.04
CA ILE A 371 -0.10 -20.74 -10.20
C ILE A 371 0.45 -20.36 -8.82
N TYR A 372 -0.43 -20.19 -7.82
CA TYR A 372 -0.02 -19.89 -6.44
C TYR A 372 0.97 -20.93 -5.91
N GLU A 373 0.70 -22.22 -6.13
CA GLU A 373 1.57 -23.32 -5.68
C GLU A 373 3.00 -23.22 -6.22
N LYS A 374 3.22 -22.64 -7.42
CA LYS A 374 4.57 -22.47 -7.98
C LYS A 374 5.45 -21.58 -7.11
N TYR A 375 4.85 -20.58 -6.46
CA TYR A 375 5.56 -19.56 -5.68
C TYR A 375 5.37 -19.74 -4.17
N LYS A 376 4.48 -20.64 -3.74
CA LYS A 376 4.25 -20.94 -2.34
C LYS A 376 5.47 -21.61 -1.73
N ARG A 377 5.95 -21.07 -0.61
CA ARG A 377 7.06 -21.67 0.14
C ARG A 377 6.65 -23.05 0.70
N PRO A 378 7.55 -24.04 0.69
CA PRO A 378 7.26 -25.38 1.22
C PRO A 378 6.73 -25.33 2.65
N GLY A 379 5.61 -26.01 2.92
CA GLY A 379 5.01 -26.08 4.25
C GLY A 379 4.34 -24.80 4.76
N LYS A 380 4.29 -23.72 3.98
CA LYS A 380 3.63 -22.45 4.35
C LYS A 380 2.16 -22.41 3.87
N GLY A 381 1.42 -21.34 4.18
CA GLY A 381 -0.03 -21.23 3.92
C GLY A 381 -0.38 -20.45 2.65
N TYR A 382 -1.64 -20.05 2.51
CA TYR A 382 -2.15 -19.28 1.36
C TYR A 382 -2.50 -17.82 1.72
N GLY A 383 -1.99 -17.34 2.84
CA GLY A 383 -2.26 -15.99 3.36
C GLY A 383 -3.48 -15.94 4.28
N TYR A 384 -3.72 -14.72 4.79
CA TYR A 384 -4.63 -14.42 5.89
C TYR A 384 -5.92 -13.70 5.45
N LEU A 385 -6.10 -13.48 4.14
CA LEU A 385 -7.21 -12.72 3.59
C LEU A 385 -8.14 -13.67 2.82
N LEU A 386 -9.44 -13.46 2.92
CA LEU A 386 -10.44 -14.12 2.07
C LEU A 386 -11.59 -13.14 1.75
N SER A 387 -12.30 -13.42 0.66
CA SER A 387 -13.54 -12.70 0.33
C SER A 387 -14.68 -13.69 0.06
N ILE A 388 -15.91 -13.26 0.30
CA ILE A 388 -17.10 -14.10 0.21
C ILE A 388 -18.13 -13.38 -0.65
N ARG A 389 -18.63 -14.09 -1.66
CA ARG A 389 -19.86 -13.75 -2.37
C ARG A 389 -20.97 -14.67 -1.88
N PHE A 390 -21.99 -14.09 -1.28
CA PHE A 390 -23.20 -14.82 -0.88
C PHE A 390 -24.15 -14.99 -2.06
N ASN A 391 -25.08 -15.93 -1.93
CA ASN A 391 -26.11 -16.18 -2.95
C ASN A 391 -27.10 -15.03 -3.09
N THR A 392 -27.33 -14.27 -2.02
CA THR A 392 -28.18 -13.08 -2.02
C THR A 392 -27.52 -11.89 -1.31
N PRO A 393 -27.87 -10.66 -1.69
CA PRO A 393 -27.53 -9.45 -0.94
C PRO A 393 -27.96 -9.50 0.53
N ALA A 394 -29.16 -10.04 0.80
CA ALA A 394 -29.71 -10.11 2.16
C ALA A 394 -28.84 -10.97 3.08
N ALA A 395 -28.36 -12.13 2.59
CA ALA A 395 -27.41 -12.96 3.33
C ALA A 395 -26.06 -12.27 3.55
N ALA A 396 -25.52 -11.57 2.56
CA ALA A 396 -24.26 -10.84 2.71
C ALA A 396 -24.35 -9.76 3.80
N ILE A 397 -25.44 -8.97 3.80
CA ILE A 397 -25.70 -7.93 4.79
C ILE A 397 -25.86 -8.55 6.17
N ALA A 398 -26.72 -9.57 6.30
CA ALA A 398 -26.96 -10.25 7.57
C ALA A 398 -25.70 -10.91 8.14
N PHE A 399 -24.88 -11.54 7.29
CA PHE A 399 -23.59 -12.08 7.69
C PHE A 399 -22.65 -10.99 8.20
N HIS A 400 -22.47 -9.92 7.42
CA HIS A 400 -21.55 -8.84 7.78
C HIS A 400 -21.95 -8.18 9.11
N ASP A 401 -23.24 -7.93 9.31
CA ASP A 401 -23.77 -7.27 10.52
C ASP A 401 -23.68 -8.17 11.76
N ALA A 402 -23.85 -9.49 11.59
CA ALA A 402 -23.76 -10.46 12.68
C ALA A 402 -22.32 -10.94 12.99
N LEU A 403 -21.37 -10.69 12.09
CA LEU A 403 -19.97 -11.07 12.30
C LEU A 403 -19.33 -10.15 13.35
N ASP A 404 -19.29 -10.60 14.61
CA ASP A 404 -18.78 -9.83 15.75
C ASP A 404 -17.25 -9.78 15.81
N VAL A 405 -16.69 -8.99 14.89
CA VAL A 405 -15.26 -8.68 14.78
C VAL A 405 -15.10 -7.19 14.50
N ALA A 406 -13.89 -6.66 14.64
CA ALA A 406 -13.62 -5.28 14.27
C ALA A 406 -13.95 -5.04 12.78
N LYS A 407 -14.49 -3.86 12.46
CA LYS A 407 -14.87 -3.49 11.09
C LYS A 407 -13.97 -2.38 10.57
N GLY A 408 -13.42 -2.55 9.38
CA GLY A 408 -12.58 -1.51 8.78
C GLY A 408 -12.00 -1.86 7.42
N PRO A 409 -11.52 -0.86 6.67
CA PRO A 409 -10.99 -1.04 5.32
C PRO A 409 -9.59 -1.65 5.24
N SER A 410 -8.89 -1.72 6.37
CA SER A 410 -7.55 -2.29 6.43
C SER A 410 -7.58 -3.83 6.42
N LEU A 411 -6.41 -4.44 6.54
CA LEU A 411 -6.17 -5.88 6.59
C LEU A 411 -4.82 -6.16 7.27
N GLY A 412 -4.54 -7.43 7.57
CA GLY A 412 -3.27 -7.88 8.14
C GLY A 412 -3.06 -7.37 9.56
N THR A 413 -4.09 -7.43 10.40
CA THR A 413 -4.03 -7.09 11.82
C THR A 413 -3.88 -8.34 12.67
N ASN A 414 -3.43 -8.19 13.91
CA ASN A 414 -3.35 -9.30 14.88
C ASN A 414 -4.74 -9.84 15.27
N PHE A 415 -5.78 -9.04 15.05
CA PHE A 415 -7.19 -9.41 15.23
C PHE A 415 -7.91 -9.44 13.89
N THR A 416 -9.03 -10.14 13.81
CA THR A 416 -9.83 -10.33 12.61
C THR A 416 -10.59 -9.05 12.27
N LEU A 417 -10.58 -8.69 10.99
CA LEU A 417 -11.26 -7.52 10.43
C LEU A 417 -12.26 -7.94 9.37
N GLY A 418 -13.52 -7.53 9.53
CA GLY A 418 -14.57 -7.64 8.51
C GLY A 418 -14.75 -6.34 7.72
N CYS A 419 -15.06 -6.45 6.44
CA CYS A 419 -15.31 -5.30 5.57
C CYS A 419 -16.35 -5.62 4.49
N ALA A 420 -17.37 -4.79 4.35
CA ALA A 420 -18.18 -4.71 3.13
C ALA A 420 -17.35 -4.02 2.03
N TYR A 421 -16.46 -4.78 1.39
CA TYR A 421 -15.31 -4.26 0.65
C TYR A 421 -15.72 -3.30 -0.46
N THR A 422 -16.61 -3.73 -1.35
CA THR A 422 -16.96 -2.95 -2.54
C THR A 422 -17.70 -1.67 -2.17
N LEU A 423 -18.63 -1.76 -1.21
CA LEU A 423 -19.32 -0.59 -0.67
C LEU A 423 -18.38 0.39 0.04
N PHE A 424 -17.29 -0.08 0.65
CA PHE A 424 -16.34 0.80 1.31
C PHE A 424 -15.35 1.43 0.32
N ALA A 425 -14.74 0.61 -0.55
CA ALA A 425 -13.64 1.02 -1.42
C ALA A 425 -14.10 1.65 -2.75
N HIS A 426 -15.26 1.23 -3.25
CA HIS A 426 -15.73 1.53 -4.61
C HIS A 426 -17.20 1.98 -4.64
N PHE A 427 -17.71 2.60 -3.57
CA PHE A 427 -19.10 3.08 -3.49
C PHE A 427 -19.55 3.91 -4.70
N HIS A 428 -18.65 4.74 -5.24
CA HIS A 428 -18.91 5.59 -6.39
C HIS A 428 -18.56 4.94 -7.75
N GLU A 429 -18.09 3.69 -7.74
CA GLU A 429 -17.53 2.97 -8.89
C GLU A 429 -18.07 1.53 -8.99
N LEU A 430 -19.27 1.25 -8.44
CA LEU A 430 -19.84 -0.11 -8.33
C LEU A 430 -19.97 -0.81 -9.69
N GLU A 431 -20.55 -0.16 -10.68
CA GLU A 431 -20.71 -0.71 -12.05
C GLU A 431 -19.36 -1.02 -12.72
N TRP A 432 -18.32 -0.23 -12.40
CA TRP A 432 -16.98 -0.47 -12.90
C TRP A 432 -16.34 -1.66 -12.19
N ALA A 433 -16.44 -1.74 -10.86
CA ALA A 433 -15.92 -2.83 -10.05
C ALA A 433 -16.53 -4.20 -10.46
N GLU A 434 -17.83 -4.21 -10.76
CA GLU A 434 -18.53 -5.42 -11.18
C GLU A 434 -18.00 -6.01 -12.51
N LYS A 435 -17.49 -5.16 -13.43
CA LYS A 435 -16.83 -5.64 -14.67
C LYS A 435 -15.59 -6.49 -14.40
N TYR A 436 -14.97 -6.32 -13.23
CA TYR A 436 -13.82 -7.12 -12.78
C TYR A 436 -14.22 -8.21 -11.79
N GLY A 437 -15.52 -8.51 -11.64
CA GLY A 437 -16.04 -9.54 -10.75
C GLY A 437 -16.12 -9.12 -9.27
N VAL A 438 -15.86 -7.85 -8.96
CA VAL A 438 -15.97 -7.30 -7.59
C VAL A 438 -17.41 -6.84 -7.37
N VAL A 439 -18.25 -7.77 -6.92
CA VAL A 439 -19.71 -7.54 -6.72
C VAL A 439 -20.00 -6.54 -5.60
N GLU A 440 -21.15 -5.84 -5.67
CA GLU A 440 -21.55 -4.81 -4.69
C GLU A 440 -21.49 -5.30 -3.23
N HIS A 441 -22.03 -6.48 -2.95
CA HIS A 441 -22.09 -7.05 -1.59
C HIS A 441 -20.96 -8.05 -1.30
N LEU A 442 -19.74 -7.76 -1.75
CA LEU A 442 -18.56 -8.57 -1.44
C LEU A 442 -18.14 -8.35 0.03
N VAL A 443 -18.14 -9.42 0.83
CA VAL A 443 -17.64 -9.38 2.20
C VAL A 443 -16.20 -9.86 2.23
N ARG A 444 -15.26 -9.01 2.63
CA ARG A 444 -13.85 -9.36 2.82
C ARG A 444 -13.55 -9.54 4.29
N ILE A 445 -12.82 -10.60 4.62
CA ILE A 445 -12.37 -10.87 5.99
C ILE A 445 -10.85 -11.02 5.99
N SER A 446 -10.18 -10.19 6.76
CA SER A 446 -8.77 -10.35 7.11
C SER A 446 -8.69 -11.08 8.43
N ILE A 447 -8.28 -12.34 8.40
CA ILE A 447 -8.20 -13.21 9.58
C ILE A 447 -6.97 -12.86 10.41
N GLY A 448 -7.17 -12.76 11.73
CA GLY A 448 -6.13 -12.50 12.71
C GLY A 448 -5.55 -13.77 13.32
N VAL A 449 -4.94 -13.61 14.50
CA VAL A 449 -4.30 -14.71 15.26
C VAL A 449 -5.11 -15.11 16.49
N GLU A 450 -6.41 -14.84 16.48
CA GLU A 450 -7.29 -15.30 17.57
C GLU A 450 -7.38 -16.82 17.65
N ASN A 451 -7.82 -17.32 18.81
CA ASN A 451 -8.04 -18.75 18.99
C ASN A 451 -9.07 -19.29 17.98
N GLY A 452 -8.77 -20.41 17.33
CA GLY A 452 -9.66 -21.02 16.34
C GLY A 452 -11.10 -21.26 16.82
N ARG A 453 -11.32 -21.62 18.10
CA ARG A 453 -12.69 -21.80 18.62
C ARG A 453 -13.49 -20.50 18.65
N PHE A 454 -12.85 -19.40 19.01
CA PHE A 454 -13.49 -18.08 18.97
C PHE A 454 -13.89 -17.72 17.54
N LEU A 455 -12.97 -17.93 16.59
CA LEU A 455 -13.24 -17.67 15.18
C LEU A 455 -14.39 -18.53 14.63
N ASP A 456 -14.43 -19.81 14.99
CA ASP A 456 -15.51 -20.73 14.61
C ASP A 456 -16.87 -20.27 15.17
N GLU A 457 -16.92 -19.86 16.44
CA GLU A 457 -18.15 -19.38 17.08
C GLU A 457 -18.69 -18.10 16.41
N VAL A 458 -17.80 -17.15 16.11
CA VAL A 458 -18.15 -15.88 15.47
C VAL A 458 -18.61 -16.10 14.02
N ILE A 459 -17.89 -16.93 13.26
CA ILE A 459 -18.25 -17.27 11.88
C ILE A 459 -19.57 -18.06 11.83
N LYS A 460 -19.77 -19.01 12.74
CA LYS A 460 -21.03 -19.76 12.84
C LYS A 460 -22.21 -18.83 13.10
N THR A 461 -22.08 -17.91 14.05
CA THR A 461 -23.14 -16.94 14.37
C THR A 461 -23.52 -16.09 13.17
N ALA A 462 -22.51 -15.64 12.40
CA ALA A 462 -22.72 -14.88 11.17
C ALA A 462 -23.37 -15.71 10.06
N LEU A 463 -22.96 -16.97 9.88
CA LEU A 463 -23.54 -17.90 8.91
C LEU A 463 -25.00 -18.21 9.23
N ASP A 464 -25.34 -18.44 10.50
CA ASP A 464 -26.72 -18.67 10.95
C ASP A 464 -27.62 -17.45 10.65
N ALA A 465 -27.07 -16.23 10.76
CA ALA A 465 -27.79 -15.00 10.38
C ALA A 465 -28.01 -14.91 8.87
N ALA A 466 -27.00 -15.25 8.07
CA ALA A 466 -27.09 -15.32 6.61
C ALA A 466 -28.17 -16.31 6.16
N GLU A 467 -28.20 -17.51 6.74
CA GLU A 467 -29.15 -18.56 6.40
C GLU A 467 -30.61 -18.13 6.69
N ARG A 468 -30.83 -17.44 7.81
CA ARG A 468 -32.15 -16.90 8.16
C ARG A 468 -32.59 -15.79 7.19
N ALA A 469 -31.66 -15.02 6.66
CA ALA A 469 -31.95 -13.95 5.71
C ALA A 469 -32.23 -14.50 4.30
N ASP A 470 -31.55 -15.57 3.87
CA ASP A 470 -31.81 -16.23 2.58
C ASP A 470 -33.19 -16.90 2.49
N LYS A 471 -33.75 -17.32 3.62
CA LYS A 471 -35.05 -18.02 3.69
C LYS A 471 -36.26 -17.08 3.72
N LYS A 472 -36.03 -15.76 3.78
CA LYS A 472 -37.07 -14.72 3.76
C LYS A 472 -37.17 -14.12 2.37
#